data_AF-U2E2K3-F1
#
_entry.id   AF-U2E2K3-F1
#
_cell.length_a   1.000
_cell.length_b   1.000
_cell.length_c   1.000
_cell.angle_alpha   90.00
_cell.angle_beta   90.00
_cell.angle_gamma   90.00
#
_symmetry.space_group_name_H-M   'P 1'
#
loop_
_entity.id
_entity.type
_entity.pdbx_description
1 polymer ?
#
loop_
_entity_poly.entity_id
_entity_poly.type
_entity_poly.pdbx_seq_one_letter_code
_entity_poly.pdbx_strand_id
1 'polypeptide(L)'
;MTDIQVEGAQVKIGQETHEFDENIDDHAVINDIVAVILSVPNDEVNNRNIIGFGTDGSRQWRVESLYSGDDDIPYVYIDTKDGKLIADTWTGVRVTIEPNTGEIIDTKFMK
;
A
#
# COMPACT_ATOMS: atom_id res chain seq x y z
N MET A 1 2.71 -10.92 18.10
CA MET A 1 2.46 -10.82 16.65
C MET A 1 0.96 -10.86 16.46
N THR A 2 0.39 -9.83 15.85
CA THR A 2 -1.03 -9.81 15.46
C THR A 2 -1.24 -10.84 14.35
N ASP A 3 -2.35 -11.57 14.41
CA ASP A 3 -2.75 -12.48 13.33
C ASP A 3 -3.25 -11.65 12.14
N ILE A 4 -2.61 -11.84 10.98
CA ILE A 4 -2.93 -11.13 9.74
C ILE A 4 -3.28 -12.20 8.71
N GLN A 5 -4.48 -12.10 8.14
CA GLN A 5 -4.96 -13.01 7.10
C GLN A 5 -5.39 -12.17 5.91
N VAL A 6 -4.86 -12.50 4.73
CA VAL A 6 -5.17 -11.82 3.47
C VAL A 6 -5.75 -12.88 2.53
N GLU A 7 -6.97 -12.65 2.04
CA GLU A 7 -7.65 -13.54 1.10
C GLU A 7 -8.48 -12.73 0.10
N GLY A 8 -8.08 -12.77 -1.18
CA GLY A 8 -8.76 -12.02 -2.24
C GLY A 8 -8.79 -10.52 -1.95
N ALA A 9 -9.99 -9.95 -1.86
CA ALA A 9 -10.22 -8.54 -1.56
C ALA A 9 -10.37 -8.24 -0.05
N GLN A 10 -10.04 -9.19 0.83
CA GLN A 10 -10.23 -9.04 2.27
C GLN A 10 -8.91 -9.16 3.04
N VAL A 11 -8.73 -8.27 4.02
CA VAL A 11 -7.67 -8.37 5.03
C VAL A 11 -8.28 -8.38 6.42
N LYS A 12 -7.89 -9.37 7.22
CA LYS A 12 -8.23 -9.48 8.63
C LYS A 12 -7.02 -9.20 9.48
N ILE A 13 -7.17 -8.29 10.43
CA ILE A 13 -6.11 -7.87 11.36
C ILE A 13 -6.69 -7.95 12.78
N GLY A 14 -6.27 -8.98 13.53
CA GLY A 14 -6.85 -9.25 14.83
C GLY A 14 -8.33 -9.62 14.74
N GLN A 15 -9.21 -8.75 15.25
CA GLN A 15 -10.66 -8.94 15.21
C GLN A 15 -11.36 -8.13 14.10
N GLU A 16 -10.65 -7.18 13.48
CA GLU A 16 -11.19 -6.35 12.41
C GLU A 16 -10.98 -7.02 11.05
N THR A 17 -11.98 -6.89 10.18
CA THR A 17 -11.91 -7.32 8.79
C THR A 17 -12.23 -6.12 7.90
N HIS A 18 -11.37 -5.89 6.91
CA HIS A 18 -11.57 -4.88 5.88
C HIS A 18 -11.76 -5.57 4.54
N GLU A 19 -12.72 -5.08 3.78
CA GLU A 19 -13.05 -5.53 2.43
C GLU A 19 -12.86 -4.37 1.47
N PHE A 20 -12.30 -4.67 0.30
CA PHE A 20 -12.06 -3.73 -0.78
C PHE A 20 -12.84 -4.14 -2.03
N ASP A 21 -13.02 -3.21 -2.94
CA ASP A 21 -13.61 -3.51 -4.25
C ASP A 21 -12.61 -4.32 -5.11
N GLU A 22 -11.32 -3.99 -4.99
CA GLU A 22 -10.22 -4.67 -5.68
C GLU A 22 -9.57 -5.76 -4.83
N ASN A 23 -8.98 -6.76 -5.48
CA ASN A 23 -8.18 -7.77 -4.78
C ASN A 23 -6.92 -7.16 -4.16
N ILE A 24 -6.48 -7.73 -3.05
CA ILE A 24 -5.19 -7.43 -2.45
C ILE A 24 -4.13 -8.23 -3.21
N ASP A 25 -3.12 -7.53 -3.72
CA ASP A 25 -2.00 -8.14 -4.43
C ASP A 25 -0.94 -8.65 -3.44
N ASP A 26 -0.58 -7.82 -2.46
CA ASP A 26 0.39 -8.18 -1.41
C ASP A 26 0.19 -7.35 -0.13
N HIS A 27 0.95 -7.70 0.92
CA HIS A 27 1.01 -6.96 2.17
C HIS A 27 2.42 -6.94 2.76
N ALA A 28 2.71 -5.91 3.53
CA ALA A 28 3.97 -5.71 4.24
C ALA A 28 3.70 -5.28 5.69
N VAL A 29 4.51 -5.77 6.64
CA VAL A 29 4.40 -5.41 8.05
C VAL A 29 5.65 -4.65 8.50
N ILE A 30 5.48 -3.42 8.98
CA ILE A 30 6.57 -2.51 9.31
C ILE A 30 6.14 -1.53 10.42
N ASN A 31 6.92 -1.41 11.50
CA ASN A 31 6.66 -0.47 12.61
C ASN A 31 5.21 -0.49 13.13
N ASP A 32 4.67 -1.68 13.42
CA ASP A 32 3.28 -1.88 13.87
C ASP A 32 2.19 -1.41 12.87
N ILE A 33 2.58 -1.24 11.60
CA ILE A 33 1.69 -0.97 10.48
C ILE A 33 1.65 -2.18 9.56
N VAL A 34 0.44 -2.57 9.18
CA VAL A 34 0.16 -3.53 8.11
C VAL A 34 -0.21 -2.71 6.88
N ALA A 35 0.70 -2.63 5.91
CA ALA A 35 0.44 -2.02 4.62
C ALA A 35 -0.07 -3.09 3.65
N VAL A 36 -1.15 -2.81 2.94
CA VAL A 36 -1.67 -3.66 1.86
C VAL A 36 -1.65 -2.89 0.56
N ILE A 37 -1.36 -3.58 -0.55
CA ILE A 37 -1.45 -3.04 -1.90
C ILE A 37 -2.58 -3.72 -2.65
N LEU A 38 -3.43 -2.94 -3.30
CA LEU A 38 -4.52 -3.44 -4.12
C LEU A 38 -4.07 -3.64 -5.58
N SER A 39 -4.50 -4.74 -6.19
CA SER A 39 -4.32 -5.03 -7.61
C SER A 39 -5.32 -4.21 -8.42
N VAL A 40 -4.86 -3.08 -8.97
CA VAL A 40 -5.68 -2.18 -9.80
C VAL A 40 -5.84 -2.76 -11.21
N PRO A 41 -7.08 -2.99 -11.71
CA PRO A 41 -7.33 -3.39 -13.09
C PRO A 41 -6.91 -2.33 -14.12
N ASN A 42 -6.58 -2.75 -15.35
CA ASN A 42 -6.11 -1.86 -16.43
C ASN A 42 -7.13 -0.78 -16.88
N ASP A 43 -8.40 -0.92 -16.52
CA ASP A 43 -9.50 -0.03 -16.89
C ASP A 43 -10.00 0.86 -15.74
N GLU A 44 -9.32 0.82 -14.58
CA GLU A 44 -9.65 1.62 -13.41
C GLU A 44 -8.46 2.47 -12.97
N VAL A 45 -8.72 3.69 -12.52
CA VAL A 45 -7.67 4.59 -12.01
C VAL A 45 -7.66 4.57 -10.50
N ASN A 46 -6.60 3.98 -9.91
CA ASN A 46 -6.40 3.99 -8.47
C ASN A 46 -4.92 4.18 -8.09
N ASN A 47 -4.45 5.41 -8.26
CA ASN A 47 -3.09 5.85 -7.90
C ASN A 47 -2.83 5.93 -6.39
N ARG A 48 -3.78 5.53 -5.57
CA ARG A 48 -3.72 5.56 -4.10
C ARG A 48 -3.97 4.18 -3.53
N ASN A 49 -3.55 3.13 -4.22
CA ASN A 49 -3.92 1.74 -3.96
C ASN A 49 -3.14 1.07 -2.81
N ILE A 50 -2.35 1.82 -2.03
CA ILE A 50 -1.71 1.30 -0.80
C ILE A 50 -2.42 1.87 0.42
N ILE A 51 -2.83 0.99 1.34
CA ILE A 51 -3.53 1.35 2.57
C ILE A 51 -2.74 0.83 3.77
N GLY A 52 -2.56 1.67 4.78
CA GLY A 52 -1.91 1.32 6.04
C GLY A 52 -2.91 1.15 7.17
N PHE A 53 -2.76 0.06 7.91
CA PHE A 53 -3.55 -0.30 9.08
C PHE A 53 -2.67 -0.42 10.31
N GLY A 54 -3.19 -0.04 11.48
CA GLY A 54 -2.58 -0.41 12.75
C GLY A 54 -2.70 -1.92 13.02
N THR A 55 -1.89 -2.42 13.94
CA THR A 55 -1.99 -3.82 14.43
C THR A 55 -3.28 -4.13 15.20
N ASP A 56 -4.08 -3.12 15.52
CA ASP A 56 -5.45 -3.24 16.03
C ASP A 56 -6.49 -3.34 14.90
N GLY A 57 -6.05 -3.25 13.64
CA GLY A 57 -6.91 -3.24 12.47
C GLY A 57 -7.52 -1.88 12.16
N SER A 58 -7.21 -0.81 12.89
CA SER A 58 -7.70 0.52 12.53
C SER A 58 -7.02 1.02 11.26
N ARG A 59 -7.77 1.57 10.31
CA ARG A 59 -7.19 2.23 9.12
C ARG A 59 -6.52 3.52 9.55
N GLN A 60 -5.21 3.64 9.27
CA GLN A 60 -4.40 4.79 9.67
C GLN A 60 -4.24 5.79 8.52
N TRP A 61 -3.92 5.30 7.32
CA TRP A 61 -3.64 6.16 6.17
C TRP A 61 -3.91 5.45 4.84
N ARG A 62 -3.94 6.24 3.77
CA ARG A 62 -3.93 5.76 2.38
C ARG A 62 -2.93 6.62 1.62
N VAL A 63 -1.99 5.97 0.93
CA VAL A 63 -0.85 6.62 0.29
C VAL A 63 -1.32 7.74 -0.65
N GLU A 64 -0.49 8.76 -0.80
CA GLU A 64 -0.70 9.81 -1.80
C GLU A 64 -0.43 9.30 -3.22
N SER A 65 -1.09 9.90 -4.21
CA SER A 65 -0.72 9.68 -5.60
C SER A 65 0.60 10.39 -5.87
N LEU A 66 1.48 9.73 -6.61
CA LEU A 66 2.79 10.31 -6.95
C LEU A 66 2.66 11.59 -7.80
N TYR A 67 1.64 11.63 -8.66
CA TYR A 67 1.35 12.76 -9.53
C TYR A 67 -0.09 13.25 -9.32
N SER A 68 -0.31 14.54 -9.51
CA SER A 68 -1.61 15.21 -9.36
C SER A 68 -2.43 15.22 -10.66
N GLY A 69 -2.21 14.27 -11.56
CA GLY A 69 -2.87 14.16 -12.86
C GLY A 69 -3.80 12.95 -12.94
N ASP A 70 -4.55 12.88 -14.04
CA ASP A 70 -5.46 11.75 -14.35
C ASP A 70 -4.74 10.54 -14.96
N ASP A 71 -3.42 10.61 -15.10
CA ASP A 71 -2.62 9.49 -15.62
C ASP A 71 -2.69 8.32 -14.65
N ASP A 72 -3.05 7.15 -15.16
CA ASP A 72 -3.10 5.91 -14.37
C ASP A 72 -1.69 5.37 -14.15
N ILE A 73 -1.20 5.55 -12.93
CA ILE A 73 0.14 5.20 -12.46
C ILE A 73 0.00 4.60 -11.05
N PRO A 74 -0.66 3.42 -10.93
CA PRO A 74 -0.82 2.76 -9.65
C PRO A 74 0.52 2.24 -9.15
N TYR A 75 0.60 2.03 -7.85
CA TYR A 75 1.66 1.22 -7.29
C TYR A 75 1.41 -0.24 -7.67
N VAL A 76 2.47 -0.99 -7.97
CA VAL A 76 2.38 -2.40 -8.42
C VAL A 76 3.23 -3.34 -7.57
N TYR A 77 3.91 -2.80 -6.57
CA TYR A 77 4.78 -3.56 -5.69
C TYR A 77 4.97 -2.82 -4.37
N ILE A 78 5.09 -3.56 -3.27
CA ILE A 78 5.52 -3.05 -1.97
C ILE A 78 6.58 -3.96 -1.34
N ASP A 79 7.48 -3.38 -0.56
CA ASP A 79 8.47 -4.09 0.26
C ASP A 79 8.85 -3.26 1.49
N THR A 80 9.62 -3.83 2.40
CA THR A 80 10.16 -3.12 3.56
C THR A 80 11.68 -3.06 3.49
N LYS A 81 12.24 -1.88 3.75
CA LYS A 81 13.68 -1.69 3.80
C LYS A 81 14.06 -0.63 4.81
N ASP A 82 15.01 -0.95 5.69
CA ASP A 82 15.60 -0.01 6.66
C ASP A 82 14.54 0.74 7.50
N GLY A 83 13.48 0.03 7.90
CA GLY A 83 12.39 0.63 8.70
C GLY A 83 11.39 1.48 7.90
N LYS A 84 11.47 1.46 6.56
CA LYS A 84 10.60 2.19 5.64
C LYS A 84 9.81 1.23 4.76
N LEU A 85 8.69 1.73 4.24
CA LEU A 85 7.94 1.06 3.19
C LEU A 85 8.48 1.54 1.83
N ILE A 86 8.77 0.61 0.95
CA ILE A 86 9.18 0.85 -0.42
C ILE A 86 8.00 0.46 -1.30
N ALA A 87 7.69 1.27 -2.31
CA ALA A 87 6.72 0.89 -3.33
C ALA A 87 7.24 1.24 -4.72
N ASP A 88 6.88 0.45 -5.73
CA ASP A 88 7.20 0.75 -7.12
C ASP A 88 5.91 1.05 -7.89
N THR A 89 5.95 2.06 -8.76
CA THR A 89 4.86 2.36 -9.69
C THR A 89 4.96 1.55 -10.96
N TRP A 90 3.84 1.43 -11.68
CA TRP A 90 3.81 0.84 -13.03
C TRP A 90 4.86 1.45 -13.97
N THR A 91 5.09 2.77 -13.85
CA THR A 91 6.03 3.52 -14.69
C THR A 91 7.50 3.38 -14.30
N GLY A 92 7.84 2.52 -13.34
CA GLY A 92 9.21 2.27 -12.90
C GLY A 92 9.77 3.33 -11.96
N VAL A 93 8.91 4.08 -11.26
CA VAL A 93 9.34 4.97 -10.18
C VAL A 93 9.25 4.23 -8.86
N ARG A 94 10.38 4.15 -8.14
CA ARG A 94 10.42 3.70 -6.76
C ARG A 94 10.14 4.85 -5.82
N VAL A 95 9.27 4.66 -4.86
CA VAL A 95 8.96 5.61 -3.79
C VAL A 95 9.34 5.01 -2.44
N THR A 96 9.78 5.88 -1.52
CA THR A 96 9.94 5.54 -0.11
C THR A 96 8.83 6.24 0.66
N ILE A 97 8.11 5.47 1.47
CA ILE A 97 6.95 5.90 2.25
C ILE A 97 7.28 5.80 3.74
N GLU A 98 6.95 6.84 4.49
CA GLU A 98 6.99 6.83 5.96
C GLU A 98 5.86 5.93 6.50
N PRO A 99 6.17 4.80 7.16
CA PRO A 99 5.14 3.83 7.54
C PRO A 99 4.06 4.39 8.47
N ASN A 100 4.40 5.34 9.33
CA ASN A 100 3.46 5.85 10.35
C ASN A 100 2.45 6.84 9.76
N THR A 101 2.78 7.51 8.66
CA THR A 101 1.95 8.58 8.09
C THR A 101 1.42 8.26 6.70
N GLY A 102 2.07 7.34 5.98
CA GLY A 102 1.78 7.07 4.57
C GLY A 102 2.31 8.14 3.63
N GLU A 103 3.09 9.11 4.13
CA GLU A 103 3.67 10.19 3.33
C GLU A 103 4.84 9.69 2.49
N ILE A 104 4.91 10.15 1.24
CA ILE A 104 6.06 9.89 0.36
C ILE A 104 7.21 10.81 0.79
N ILE A 105 8.34 10.22 1.15
CA ILE A 105 9.51 10.95 1.64
C ILE A 105 10.68 10.97 0.64
N ASP A 106 10.70 10.05 -0.32
CA ASP A 106 11.70 10.03 -1.40
C ASP A 106 11.15 9.36 -2.66
N THR A 107 11.69 9.72 -3.83
CA THR A 107 11.32 9.16 -5.13
C THR A 107 12.55 8.96 -6.01
N LYS A 108 12.61 7.84 -6.72
CA LYS A 108 13.73 7.50 -7.59
C LYS A 108 13.25 6.75 -8.84
N PHE A 109 13.60 7.28 -10.01
CA PHE A 109 13.39 6.56 -11.26
C PHE A 109 14.33 5.36 -11.37
N MET A 110 13.77 4.18 -11.64
CA MET A 110 14.50 2.94 -11.81
C MET A 110 14.63 2.66 -13.32
N LYS A 111 15.85 2.77 -13.84
CA LYS A 111 16.18 2.53 -15.26
C LYS A 111 16.60 1.09 -15.51
#